data_AF-A0A1H9YJS9-F1
#
_entry.id   AF-A0A1H9YJS9-F1
#
_cell.length_a   1.000
_cell.length_b   1.000
_cell.length_c   1.000
_cell.angle_alpha   90.00
_cell.angle_beta   90.00
_cell.angle_gamma   90.00
#
_symmetry.space_group_name_H-M   'P 1'
#
loop_
_entity.id
_entity.type
_entity.pdbx_description
1 polymer ?
#
loop_
_entity_poly.entity_id
_entity_poly.type
_entity_poly.pdbx_seq_one_letter_code
_entity_poly.pdbx_strand_id
1 'polypeptide(L)'
;MYIPAGHPDEIKMDIAEIIKVVVDNESNIEEKKGNDEKMAESRVIGVHKKLAEVQRRLVAPKNQYNSFGKYKYRSCEDILEGVKPLLSEVGATLIITDEIVPCGDKRVYVKATATFTDVETQEKISNSSFAREEESKKGMDASQVTGATSSYARKYALNGLFCIDDNKDPDTEEFKNQQNQQQVYETVPNNQFGQQYQQQQVQQNRPQQQSSQQQPAQQNPNQSNKYMVETVRKLCKALNVQEGQVLGFVATKNLETMTVQEFDHIMQCFKATPGYSEGLLQQ
;
A
#
# COMPACT_ATOMS: atom_id res chain seq x y z
N MET A 1 41.06 52.20 -68.82
CA MET A 1 40.62 50.91 -68.21
C MET A 1 39.26 50.57 -68.76
N TYR A 2 38.99 49.29 -69.00
CA TYR A 2 37.72 48.80 -69.56
C TYR A 2 36.95 48.11 -68.44
N ILE A 3 35.69 48.50 -68.21
CA ILE A 3 34.77 47.77 -67.33
C ILE A 3 33.77 47.09 -68.26
N PRO A 4 33.72 45.74 -68.32
CA PRO A 4 32.75 45.05 -69.16
C PRO A 4 31.34 45.24 -68.58
N ALA A 5 30.40 45.67 -69.41
CA ALA A 5 28.98 45.57 -69.08
C ALA A 5 28.56 44.09 -69.16
N GLY A 6 27.93 43.57 -68.11
CA GLY A 6 27.38 42.22 -68.12
C GLY A 6 26.17 42.12 -69.05
N HIS A 7 26.01 40.98 -69.74
CA HIS A 7 24.80 40.67 -70.49
C HIS A 7 23.59 40.54 -69.54
N PRO A 8 22.43 41.16 -69.86
CA PRO A 8 21.19 41.00 -69.12
C PRO A 8 20.34 39.83 -69.66
N ASP A 9 20.97 38.66 -69.84
CA ASP A 9 20.34 37.43 -70.32
C ASP A 9 20.38 36.34 -69.23
N GLU A 10 19.51 35.32 -69.37
CA GLU A 10 19.43 34.13 -68.51
C GLU A 10 18.93 34.27 -67.04
N ILE A 11 17.87 35.05 -66.80
CA ILE A 11 16.77 34.54 -65.92
C ILE A 11 15.41 34.79 -66.59
N LYS A 12 15.02 33.86 -67.46
CA LYS A 12 13.62 33.65 -67.88
C LYS A 12 13.19 32.25 -67.45
N MET A 13 13.01 32.05 -66.14
CA MET A 13 12.14 30.97 -65.68
C MET A 13 10.74 31.24 -66.21
N ASP A 14 10.09 30.24 -66.81
CA ASP A 14 8.72 30.42 -67.30
C ASP A 14 7.80 30.61 -66.09
N ILE A 15 6.90 31.61 -66.16
CA ILE A 15 5.90 31.85 -65.13
C ILE A 15 4.98 30.63 -65.00
N ALA A 16 4.72 29.90 -66.09
CA ALA A 16 3.99 28.63 -66.06
C ALA A 16 4.74 27.54 -65.28
N GLU A 17 6.07 27.50 -65.36
CA GLU A 17 6.91 26.53 -64.65
C GLU A 17 7.00 26.87 -63.15
N ILE A 18 7.12 28.16 -62.79
CA ILE A 18 7.04 28.62 -61.41
C ILE A 18 5.67 28.29 -60.79
N ILE A 19 4.57 28.61 -61.49
CA ILE A 19 3.21 28.31 -61.01
C ILE A 19 3.04 26.79 -60.81
N LYS A 20 3.52 25.98 -61.76
CA LYS A 20 3.46 24.53 -61.64
C LYS A 20 4.24 24.03 -60.42
N VAL A 21 5.48 24.50 -60.20
CA VAL A 21 6.27 24.11 -59.03
C VAL A 21 5.61 24.54 -57.72
N VAL A 22 4.89 25.67 -57.67
CA VAL A 22 4.13 26.06 -56.47
C VAL A 22 2.95 25.11 -56.23
N VAL A 23 2.13 24.83 -57.25
CA VAL A 23 0.95 23.94 -57.14
C VAL A 23 1.37 22.49 -56.84
N ASP A 24 2.44 22.00 -57.46
CA ASP A 24 3.03 20.68 -57.18
C ASP A 24 3.55 20.61 -55.73
N ASN A 25 4.06 21.71 -55.15
CA ASN A 25 4.46 21.75 -53.73
C ASN A 25 3.25 21.83 -52.77
N GLU A 26 2.24 22.66 -53.07
CA GLU A 26 1.04 22.80 -52.22
C GLU A 26 0.27 21.47 -52.12
N SER A 27 0.07 20.79 -53.26
CA SER A 27 -0.53 19.46 -53.29
C SER A 27 0.29 18.40 -52.54
N ASN A 28 1.61 18.40 -52.65
CA ASN A 28 2.49 17.54 -51.84
C ASN A 28 2.42 17.85 -50.33
N ILE A 29 2.15 19.10 -49.93
CA ILE A 29 1.96 19.50 -48.53
C ILE A 29 0.60 19.04 -48.00
N GLU A 30 -0.47 19.15 -48.78
CA GLU A 30 -1.80 18.64 -48.42
C GLU A 30 -1.83 17.11 -48.36
N GLU A 31 -1.20 16.42 -49.31
CA GLU A 31 -1.10 14.95 -49.29
C GLU A 31 -0.21 14.46 -48.13
N LYS A 32 0.82 15.22 -47.74
CA LYS A 32 1.55 14.94 -46.48
C LYS A 32 0.66 15.11 -45.26
N LYS A 33 -0.01 16.25 -45.08
CA LYS A 33 -0.92 16.48 -43.94
C LYS A 33 -1.98 15.38 -43.84
N GLY A 34 -2.65 15.05 -44.94
CA GLY A 34 -3.66 14.00 -44.97
C GLY A 34 -3.13 12.59 -44.72
N ASN A 35 -1.81 12.35 -44.86
CA ASN A 35 -1.16 11.09 -44.48
C ASN A 35 -0.63 11.12 -43.04
N ASP A 36 -0.11 12.26 -42.56
CA ASP A 36 0.35 12.45 -41.18
C ASP A 36 -0.84 12.42 -40.19
N GLU A 37 -1.99 13.00 -40.56
CA GLU A 37 -3.25 12.92 -39.81
C GLU A 37 -3.78 11.48 -39.78
N LYS A 38 -3.78 10.76 -40.91
CA LYS A 38 -4.14 9.33 -40.94
C LYS A 38 -3.17 8.44 -40.17
N MET A 39 -1.88 8.80 -40.10
CA MET A 39 -0.90 8.12 -39.24
C MET A 39 -1.17 8.38 -37.76
N ALA A 40 -1.64 9.58 -37.40
CA ALA A 40 -2.03 9.93 -36.03
C ALA A 40 -3.33 9.21 -35.60
N GLU A 41 -4.32 9.09 -36.49
CA GLU A 41 -5.53 8.30 -36.24
C GLU A 41 -5.27 6.78 -36.21
N SER A 42 -4.26 6.28 -36.95
CA SER A 42 -4.02 4.85 -37.13
C SER A 42 -2.98 4.25 -36.18
N ARG A 43 -3.33 4.18 -34.88
CA ARG A 43 -3.03 3.03 -33.98
C ARG A 43 -3.62 3.21 -32.58
N VAL A 44 -4.91 2.87 -32.44
CA VAL A 44 -5.48 2.53 -31.12
C VAL A 44 -4.66 1.37 -30.53
N ILE A 45 -4.01 1.61 -29.38
CA ILE A 45 -3.13 0.62 -28.74
C ILE A 45 -3.99 -0.27 -27.85
N GLY A 46 -4.50 -1.38 -28.40
CA GLY A 46 -5.40 -2.30 -27.69
C GLY A 46 -4.85 -2.83 -26.36
N VAL A 47 -5.76 -3.18 -25.43
CA VAL A 47 -5.49 -3.32 -23.99
C VAL A 47 -4.30 -4.21 -23.63
N HIS A 48 -4.08 -5.31 -24.36
CA HIS A 48 -2.97 -6.24 -24.10
C HIS A 48 -1.60 -5.58 -24.25
N LYS A 49 -1.43 -4.64 -25.20
CA LYS A 49 -0.16 -3.94 -25.42
C LYS A 49 0.08 -2.85 -24.37
N LYS A 50 -0.99 -2.18 -23.89
CA LYS A 50 -0.93 -1.28 -22.74
C LYS A 50 -0.54 -2.05 -21.46
N LEU A 51 -1.18 -3.19 -21.19
CA LEU A 51 -0.83 -4.04 -20.04
C LEU A 51 0.62 -4.57 -20.12
N ALA A 52 1.07 -5.04 -21.28
CA ALA A 52 2.44 -5.52 -21.47
C ALA A 52 3.49 -4.44 -21.19
N GLU A 53 3.24 -3.19 -21.56
CA GLU A 53 4.13 -2.06 -21.26
C GLU A 53 4.18 -1.75 -19.75
N VAL A 54 3.05 -1.86 -19.04
CA VAL A 54 3.01 -1.75 -17.57
C VAL A 54 3.77 -2.91 -16.91
N GLN A 55 3.52 -4.15 -17.32
CA GLN A 55 4.23 -5.35 -16.83
C GLN A 55 5.75 -5.24 -17.03
N ARG A 56 6.19 -4.73 -18.19
CA ARG A 56 7.61 -4.51 -18.51
C ARG A 56 8.29 -3.44 -17.65
N ARG A 57 7.52 -2.48 -17.11
CA ARG A 57 8.04 -1.27 -16.43
C ARG A 57 7.79 -1.22 -14.93
N LEU A 58 6.91 -2.07 -14.39
CA LEU A 58 6.52 -2.00 -12.98
C LEU A 58 7.66 -2.43 -12.05
N VAL A 59 8.15 -1.48 -11.26
CA VAL A 59 9.15 -1.75 -10.20
C VAL A 59 8.47 -1.68 -8.84
N ALA A 60 8.15 -2.85 -8.28
CA ALA A 60 7.56 -2.99 -6.95
C ALA A 60 8.56 -3.67 -5.97
N PRO A 61 9.43 -2.91 -5.29
CA PRO A 61 10.45 -3.47 -4.38
C PRO A 61 9.84 -3.98 -3.07
N LYS A 62 10.55 -4.87 -2.38
CA LYS A 62 10.17 -5.41 -1.06
C LYS A 62 10.57 -4.43 0.06
N ASN A 63 9.81 -3.35 0.20
CA ASN A 63 10.08 -2.27 1.16
C ASN A 63 9.74 -2.64 2.61
N GLN A 64 8.75 -3.50 2.81
CA GLN A 64 8.26 -3.88 4.14
C GLN A 64 9.07 -5.04 4.73
N TYR A 65 9.06 -5.16 6.05
CA TYR A 65 9.75 -6.23 6.77
C TYR A 65 8.82 -6.86 7.81
N ASN A 66 8.48 -8.14 7.62
CA ASN A 66 7.76 -8.94 8.60
C ASN A 66 8.80 -9.66 9.44
N SER A 67 9.00 -9.22 10.68
CA SER A 67 10.04 -9.78 11.56
C SER A 67 9.52 -10.70 12.66
N PHE A 68 8.23 -11.09 12.62
CA PHE A 68 7.81 -12.40 13.13
C PHE A 68 8.39 -13.51 12.23
N GLY A 69 8.19 -13.39 10.90
CA GLY A 69 8.75 -14.32 9.90
C GLY A 69 10.17 -14.02 9.45
N LYS A 70 10.77 -12.90 9.90
CA LYS A 70 12.10 -12.39 9.51
C LYS A 70 12.34 -12.25 8.00
N TYR A 71 11.30 -11.91 7.22
CA TYR A 71 11.38 -11.76 5.77
C TYR A 71 10.93 -10.37 5.27
N LYS A 72 11.54 -9.90 4.18
CA LYS A 72 11.06 -8.70 3.45
C LYS A 72 9.90 -9.05 2.53
N TYR A 73 8.95 -8.12 2.38
CA TYR A 73 7.79 -8.26 1.49
C TYR A 73 7.40 -6.93 0.85
N ARG A 74 6.52 -6.97 -0.15
CA ARG A 74 5.79 -5.80 -0.66
C ARG A 74 4.33 -5.90 -0.24
N SER A 75 3.72 -4.80 0.16
CA SER A 75 2.29 -4.75 0.49
C SER A 75 1.42 -4.58 -0.77
N CYS A 76 0.10 -4.45 -0.62
CA CYS A 76 -0.77 -4.07 -1.74
C CYS A 76 -0.49 -2.63 -2.18
N GLU A 77 -0.18 -1.77 -1.21
CA GLU A 77 0.06 -0.34 -1.37
C GLU A 77 1.40 -0.08 -2.09
N ASP A 78 2.47 -0.82 -1.78
CA ASP A 78 3.74 -0.76 -2.53
C ASP A 78 3.55 -1.01 -4.04
N ILE A 79 2.66 -1.95 -4.40
CA ILE A 79 2.35 -2.26 -5.81
C ILE A 79 1.50 -1.13 -6.42
N LEU A 80 0.54 -0.60 -5.67
CA LEU A 80 -0.34 0.47 -6.12
C LEU A 80 0.42 1.78 -6.38
N GLU A 81 1.36 2.18 -5.51
CA GLU A 81 2.20 3.36 -5.77
C GLU A 81 3.10 3.17 -6.99
N GLY A 82 3.66 1.96 -7.20
CA GLY A 82 4.47 1.65 -8.38
C GLY A 82 3.69 1.67 -9.70
N VAL A 83 2.40 1.30 -9.70
CA VAL A 83 1.61 1.15 -10.93
C VAL A 83 0.84 2.42 -11.34
N LYS A 84 0.47 3.29 -10.39
CA LYS A 84 -0.22 4.58 -10.65
C LYS A 84 0.37 5.41 -11.80
N PRO A 85 1.68 5.74 -11.85
CA PRO A 85 2.23 6.54 -12.94
C PRO A 85 2.11 5.82 -14.29
N LEU A 86 2.38 4.51 -14.31
CA LEU A 86 2.33 3.71 -15.53
C LEU A 86 0.91 3.62 -16.12
N LEU A 87 -0.13 3.52 -15.28
CA LEU A 87 -1.53 3.57 -15.69
C LEU A 87 -1.87 4.90 -16.39
N SER A 88 -1.39 6.02 -15.82
CA SER A 88 -1.61 7.35 -16.40
C SER A 88 -0.86 7.55 -17.73
N GLU A 89 0.30 6.93 -17.91
CA GLU A 89 1.06 7.00 -19.16
C GLU A 89 0.45 6.17 -20.30
N VAL A 90 -0.10 4.99 -19.99
CA VAL A 90 -0.66 4.09 -21.02
C VAL A 90 -2.16 4.31 -21.30
N GLY A 91 -2.80 5.29 -20.65
CA GLY A 91 -4.23 5.56 -20.83
C GLY A 91 -5.14 4.46 -20.27
N ALA A 92 -4.80 3.92 -19.09
CA ALA A 92 -5.54 2.83 -18.45
C ALA A 92 -5.97 3.16 -17.02
N THR A 93 -6.97 2.43 -16.52
CA THR A 93 -7.44 2.47 -15.13
C THR A 93 -7.33 1.09 -14.49
N LEU A 94 -7.23 1.06 -13.16
CA LEU A 94 -7.17 -0.16 -12.36
C LEU A 94 -8.25 -0.10 -11.28
N ILE A 95 -9.17 -1.05 -11.31
CA ILE A 95 -10.23 -1.22 -10.32
C ILE A 95 -9.98 -2.53 -9.57
N ILE A 96 -10.14 -2.53 -8.25
CA ILE A 96 -10.05 -3.72 -7.42
C ILE A 96 -11.37 -3.88 -6.64
N THR A 97 -11.99 -5.04 -6.75
CA THR A 97 -13.20 -5.40 -5.99
C THR A 97 -12.95 -6.63 -5.13
N ASP A 98 -13.55 -6.65 -3.94
CA ASP A 98 -13.51 -7.81 -3.04
C ASP A 98 -14.90 -8.46 -2.96
N GLU A 99 -14.91 -9.78 -2.83
CA GLU A 99 -16.10 -10.63 -2.69
C GLU A 99 -15.87 -11.62 -1.53
N ILE A 100 -16.85 -11.77 -0.64
CA ILE A 100 -16.80 -12.75 0.45
C ILE A 100 -17.36 -14.08 -0.05
N VAL A 101 -16.49 -15.08 -0.11
CA VAL A 101 -16.79 -16.42 -0.65
C VAL A 101 -16.79 -17.44 0.50
N PRO A 102 -17.97 -17.81 1.05
CA PRO A 102 -18.08 -18.91 2.01
C PRO A 102 -17.85 -20.26 1.31
N CYS A 103 -17.18 -21.18 2.00
CA CYS A 103 -16.73 -22.47 1.47
C CYS A 103 -16.98 -23.59 2.50
N GLY A 104 -18.26 -23.91 2.71
CA GLY A 104 -18.70 -24.79 3.79
C GLY A 104 -18.64 -24.12 5.17
N ASP A 105 -19.04 -24.86 6.20
CA ASP A 105 -19.51 -24.35 7.49
C ASP A 105 -18.51 -23.48 8.28
N LYS A 106 -17.21 -23.56 7.97
CA LYS A 106 -16.12 -22.93 8.76
C LYS A 106 -14.98 -22.33 7.93
N ARG A 107 -15.19 -22.03 6.65
CA ARG A 107 -14.17 -21.38 5.81
C ARG A 107 -14.78 -20.21 5.05
N VAL A 108 -14.27 -19.03 5.30
CA VAL A 108 -14.54 -17.82 4.52
C VAL A 108 -13.27 -17.47 3.75
N TYR A 109 -13.41 -17.09 2.49
CA TYR A 109 -12.33 -16.55 1.68
C TYR A 109 -12.71 -15.16 1.20
N VAL A 110 -11.76 -14.22 1.25
CA VAL A 110 -11.87 -12.97 0.49
C VAL A 110 -11.30 -13.22 -0.89
N LYS A 111 -12.14 -13.10 -1.92
CA LYS A 111 -11.75 -13.11 -3.34
C LYS A 111 -11.56 -11.67 -3.78
N ALA A 112 -10.34 -11.27 -4.10
CA ALA A 112 -10.05 -9.98 -4.72
C ALA A 112 -9.94 -10.14 -6.24
N THR A 113 -10.55 -9.24 -6.99
CA THR A 113 -10.47 -9.17 -8.46
C THR A 113 -9.84 -7.84 -8.87
N ALA A 114 -8.63 -7.87 -9.40
CA ALA A 114 -7.96 -6.71 -9.98
C ALA A 114 -8.28 -6.64 -11.49
N THR A 115 -8.77 -5.50 -11.96
CA THR A 115 -9.22 -5.28 -13.34
C THR A 115 -8.54 -4.06 -13.96
N PHE A 116 -7.68 -4.33 -14.94
CA PHE A 116 -7.09 -3.33 -15.83
C PHE A 116 -8.11 -3.01 -16.94
N THR A 117 -8.44 -1.73 -17.12
CA THR A 117 -9.37 -1.25 -18.15
C THR A 117 -8.69 -0.20 -19.02
N ASP A 118 -8.72 -0.38 -20.33
CA ASP A 118 -8.34 0.63 -21.31
C ASP A 118 -9.39 1.76 -21.32
N VAL A 119 -8.97 3.02 -21.19
CA VAL A 119 -9.89 4.17 -21.19
C VAL A 119 -10.45 4.45 -22.59
N GLU A 120 -9.69 4.15 -23.65
CA GLU A 120 -10.05 4.43 -25.04
C GLU A 120 -11.03 3.38 -25.59
N THR A 121 -10.67 2.10 -25.44
CA THR A 121 -11.45 0.98 -26.02
C THR A 121 -12.50 0.39 -25.06
N GLN A 122 -12.41 0.70 -23.76
CA GLN A 122 -13.17 0.05 -22.68
C GLN A 122 -12.95 -1.47 -22.56
N GLU A 123 -11.95 -2.02 -23.26
CA GLU A 123 -11.51 -3.41 -23.12
C GLU A 123 -10.89 -3.66 -21.73
N LYS A 124 -11.02 -4.89 -21.22
CA LYS A 124 -10.68 -5.24 -19.83
C LYS A 124 -9.90 -6.53 -19.73
N ILE A 125 -8.90 -6.52 -18.85
CA ILE A 125 -8.15 -7.71 -18.43
C ILE A 125 -8.24 -7.79 -16.90
N SER A 126 -8.74 -8.91 -16.39
CA SER A 126 -8.92 -9.11 -14.95
C SER A 126 -8.14 -10.34 -14.47
N ASN A 127 -7.58 -10.25 -13.27
CA ASN A 127 -7.08 -11.40 -12.52
C ASN A 127 -7.73 -11.48 -11.14
N SER A 128 -7.97 -12.69 -10.65
CA SER A 128 -8.53 -12.95 -9.32
C SER A 128 -7.52 -13.64 -8.41
N SER A 129 -7.61 -13.40 -7.11
CA SER A 129 -6.94 -14.22 -6.11
C SER A 129 -7.75 -14.32 -4.82
N PHE A 130 -7.44 -15.31 -3.99
CA PHE A 130 -8.19 -15.66 -2.80
C PHE A 130 -7.25 -15.70 -1.59
N ALA A 131 -7.68 -15.10 -0.48
CA ALA A 131 -7.07 -15.31 0.82
C ALA A 131 -8.12 -15.91 1.77
N ARG A 132 -7.73 -16.93 2.55
CA ARG A 132 -8.60 -17.51 3.59
C ARG A 132 -8.62 -16.58 4.80
N GLU A 133 -9.82 -16.28 5.28
CA GLU A 133 -10.03 -15.59 6.54
C GLU A 133 -10.00 -16.60 7.70
N GLU A 134 -9.41 -16.20 8.83
CA GLU A 134 -9.44 -16.99 10.07
C GLU A 134 -10.54 -16.44 10.99
N GLU A 135 -11.30 -17.33 11.63
CA GLU A 135 -12.43 -16.98 12.51
C GLU A 135 -12.01 -16.08 13.69
N SER A 136 -10.76 -16.21 14.14
CA SER A 136 -10.13 -15.28 15.08
C SER A 136 -8.61 -15.28 14.92
N LYS A 137 -7.95 -14.18 15.32
CA LYS A 137 -6.49 -14.05 15.29
C LYS A 137 -6.01 -13.26 16.50
N LYS A 138 -5.06 -13.81 17.27
CA LYS A 138 -4.60 -13.22 18.53
C LYS A 138 -4.02 -11.82 18.29
N GLY A 139 -4.60 -10.82 18.95
CA GLY A 139 -4.17 -9.41 18.83
C GLY A 139 -4.76 -8.65 17.65
N MET A 140 -5.80 -9.17 16.99
CA MET A 140 -6.58 -8.47 15.96
C MET A 140 -8.08 -8.60 16.26
N ASP A 141 -8.84 -7.52 16.04
CA ASP A 141 -10.31 -7.60 16.01
C ASP A 141 -10.82 -8.15 14.67
N ALA A 142 -12.09 -8.52 14.59
CA ALA A 142 -12.68 -9.13 13.39
C ALA A 142 -12.51 -8.25 12.13
N SER A 143 -12.69 -6.93 12.23
CA SER A 143 -12.54 -6.01 11.09
C SER A 143 -11.09 -5.91 10.62
N GLN A 144 -10.13 -6.00 11.55
CA GLN A 144 -8.70 -6.08 11.22
C GLN A 144 -8.35 -7.42 10.55
N VAL A 145 -9.00 -8.52 10.92
CA VAL A 145 -8.79 -9.83 10.28
C VAL A 145 -9.35 -9.84 8.86
N THR A 146 -10.58 -9.37 8.65
CA THR A 146 -11.16 -9.20 7.30
C THR A 146 -10.32 -8.26 6.44
N GLY A 147 -9.92 -7.10 6.99
CA GLY A 147 -9.10 -6.10 6.31
C GLY A 147 -7.71 -6.63 5.91
N ALA A 148 -7.02 -7.33 6.81
CA ALA A 148 -5.74 -7.95 6.51
C ALA A 148 -5.87 -9.06 5.46
N THR A 149 -6.97 -9.83 5.48
CA THR A 149 -7.27 -10.88 4.51
C THR A 149 -7.55 -10.29 3.13
N SER A 150 -8.34 -9.21 3.06
CA SER A 150 -8.56 -8.39 1.86
C SER A 150 -7.25 -7.90 1.25
N SER A 151 -6.40 -7.15 1.99
CA SER A 151 -5.12 -6.68 1.46
C SER A 151 -4.20 -7.82 0.99
N TYR A 152 -4.28 -9.01 1.59
CA TYR A 152 -3.53 -10.19 1.15
C TYR A 152 -4.06 -10.76 -0.18
N ALA A 153 -5.38 -10.88 -0.35
CA ALA A 153 -6.00 -11.30 -1.61
C ALA A 153 -5.71 -10.29 -2.73
N ARG A 154 -5.89 -8.99 -2.46
CA ARG A 154 -5.63 -7.91 -3.43
C ARG A 154 -4.18 -7.91 -3.92
N LYS A 155 -3.21 -8.07 -3.02
CA LYS A 155 -1.78 -8.22 -3.36
C LYS A 155 -1.55 -9.35 -4.38
N TYR A 156 -2.13 -10.53 -4.18
CA TYR A 156 -1.94 -11.64 -5.14
C TYR A 156 -2.74 -11.49 -6.43
N ALA A 157 -3.92 -10.85 -6.39
CA ALA A 157 -4.65 -10.48 -7.61
C ALA A 157 -3.81 -9.52 -8.48
N LEU A 158 -3.15 -8.53 -7.86
CA LEU A 158 -2.21 -7.62 -8.53
C LEU A 158 -0.94 -8.32 -9.01
N ASN A 159 -0.33 -9.20 -8.21
CA ASN A 159 0.86 -9.96 -8.63
C ASN A 159 0.58 -10.75 -9.92
N GLY A 160 -0.55 -11.47 -10.00
CA GLY A 160 -0.90 -12.24 -11.20
C GLY A 160 -1.28 -11.37 -12.40
N LEU A 161 -1.89 -10.20 -12.18
CA LEU A 161 -2.23 -9.25 -13.25
C LEU A 161 -0.99 -8.59 -13.87
N PHE A 162 0.01 -8.26 -13.03
CA PHE A 162 1.21 -7.53 -13.44
C PHE A 162 2.48 -8.39 -13.47
N CYS A 163 2.34 -9.73 -13.46
CA CYS A 163 3.45 -10.70 -13.50
C CYS A 163 4.54 -10.48 -12.43
N ILE A 164 4.14 -10.01 -11.24
CA ILE A 164 5.06 -9.74 -10.12
C ILE A 164 5.36 -11.03 -9.36
N ASP A 165 6.31 -11.82 -9.87
CA ASP A 165 6.77 -13.02 -9.18
C ASP A 165 7.81 -12.68 -8.08
N ASP A 166 7.81 -13.51 -7.04
CA ASP A 166 8.75 -13.52 -5.91
C ASP A 166 9.43 -14.88 -5.74
N ASN A 167 8.98 -15.91 -6.45
CA ASN A 167 9.43 -17.27 -6.30
C ASN A 167 10.84 -17.42 -6.87
N LYS A 168 11.84 -17.50 -6.00
CA LYS A 168 13.09 -18.15 -6.35
C LYS A 168 12.81 -19.66 -6.39
N ASP A 169 13.21 -20.29 -7.48
CA ASP A 169 13.15 -21.75 -7.65
C ASP A 169 13.77 -22.44 -6.42
N PRO A 170 13.07 -23.40 -5.77
CA PRO A 170 13.53 -24.04 -4.55
C PRO A 170 14.87 -24.77 -4.68
N ASP A 171 15.27 -25.18 -5.90
CA ASP A 171 16.56 -25.82 -6.13
C ASP A 171 17.74 -24.81 -6.15
N THR A 172 17.47 -23.50 -6.13
CA THR A 172 18.50 -22.46 -6.10
C THR A 172 19.22 -22.34 -4.75
N GLU A 173 20.52 -22.06 -4.81
CA GLU A 173 21.37 -21.80 -3.64
C GLU A 173 20.82 -20.69 -2.73
N GLU A 174 20.19 -19.66 -3.30
CA GLU A 174 19.58 -18.58 -2.52
C GLU A 174 18.32 -19.00 -1.74
N PHE A 175 17.57 -19.99 -2.23
CA PHE A 175 16.41 -20.53 -1.52
C PHE A 175 16.87 -21.41 -0.36
N LYS A 176 17.88 -22.29 -0.60
CA LYS A 176 18.53 -23.10 0.44
C LYS A 176 19.12 -22.23 1.55
N ASN A 177 19.73 -21.09 1.22
CA ASN A 177 20.25 -20.15 2.21
C ASN A 177 19.14 -19.45 3.03
N GLN A 178 17.95 -19.22 2.46
CA GLN A 178 16.79 -18.72 3.22
C GLN A 178 16.18 -19.81 4.12
N GLN A 179 16.05 -21.06 3.63
CA GLN A 179 15.60 -22.18 4.45
C GLN A 179 16.58 -22.51 5.58
N ASN A 180 17.89 -22.50 5.34
CA ASN A 180 18.90 -22.72 6.39
C ASN A 180 18.85 -21.65 7.48
N GLN A 181 18.49 -20.40 7.15
CA GLN A 181 18.22 -19.39 8.18
C GLN A 181 16.93 -19.67 8.97
N GLN A 182 15.91 -20.27 8.35
CA GLN A 182 14.64 -20.61 9.03
C GLN A 182 14.76 -21.86 9.93
N GLN A 183 15.41 -22.92 9.44
CA GLN A 183 15.62 -24.21 10.14
C GLN A 183 16.31 -24.06 11.50
N VAL A 184 17.21 -23.08 11.67
CA VAL A 184 17.91 -22.80 12.93
C VAL A 184 16.96 -22.33 14.06
N TYR A 185 15.69 -21.98 13.75
CA TYR A 185 14.72 -21.51 14.74
C TYR A 185 13.65 -22.54 15.16
N GLU A 186 13.63 -23.77 14.62
CA GLU A 186 12.58 -24.75 14.96
C GLU A 186 12.82 -25.52 16.28
N THR A 187 13.98 -25.34 16.95
CA THR A 187 14.34 -26.06 18.19
C THR A 187 14.02 -25.31 19.50
N VAL A 188 13.12 -24.32 19.46
CA VAL A 188 12.59 -23.65 20.67
C VAL A 188 11.14 -24.07 20.99
N PRO A 189 10.87 -24.66 22.16
CA PRO A 189 9.50 -24.94 22.62
C PRO A 189 8.66 -23.66 22.73
N ASN A 190 7.40 -23.77 22.33
CA ASN A 190 6.46 -22.65 22.21
C ASN A 190 6.24 -21.86 23.52
N ASN A 191 6.77 -20.63 23.59
CA ASN A 191 6.08 -19.44 24.13
C ASN A 191 6.86 -18.13 23.93
N GLN A 192 6.16 -16.99 24.02
CA GLN A 192 6.70 -15.62 24.16
C GLN A 192 7.62 -15.06 23.06
N PHE A 193 7.10 -14.85 21.84
CA PHE A 193 7.55 -13.76 20.96
C PHE A 193 6.34 -12.99 20.40
N GLY A 194 6.08 -11.81 20.97
CA GLY A 194 4.84 -11.04 20.73
C GLY A 194 4.92 -9.58 21.18
N GLN A 195 6.09 -8.95 20.99
CA GLN A 195 6.34 -7.53 21.21
C GLN A 195 7.24 -7.00 20.08
N GLN A 196 7.30 -5.67 19.92
CA GLN A 196 8.11 -4.94 18.93
C GLN A 196 7.76 -5.10 17.44
N TYR A 197 6.64 -4.56 16.94
CA TYR A 197 6.54 -4.07 15.54
C TYR A 197 5.68 -2.81 15.42
N GLN A 198 6.12 -1.68 15.99
CA GLN A 198 5.59 -0.35 15.64
C GLN A 198 6.55 0.78 16.06
N GLN A 199 7.52 1.11 15.20
CA GLN A 199 8.20 2.40 15.17
C GLN A 199 8.97 2.55 13.85
N GLN A 200 9.05 3.80 13.34
CA GLN A 200 9.29 4.17 11.93
C GLN A 200 8.06 3.88 11.04
N GLN A 201 7.54 4.80 10.23
CA GLN A 201 7.98 6.16 9.87
C GLN A 201 7.03 7.21 10.56
N VAL A 202 7.23 8.53 10.59
CA VAL A 202 7.73 9.52 9.61
C VAL A 202 8.36 10.72 10.34
N GLN A 203 9.48 11.30 9.84
CA GLN A 203 9.79 12.73 10.08
C GLN A 203 10.84 13.31 9.12
N GLN A 204 10.46 14.32 8.33
CA GLN A 204 11.24 15.43 7.71
C GLN A 204 10.20 16.29 6.92
N ASN A 205 10.25 17.63 6.81
CA ASN A 205 11.19 18.65 7.29
C ASN A 205 10.43 19.87 7.90
N ARG A 206 11.16 20.85 8.47
CA ARG A 206 10.61 22.05 9.16
C ARG A 206 11.18 23.35 8.57
N PRO A 207 10.47 24.48 8.70
CA PRO A 207 10.86 25.52 9.67
C PRO A 207 9.64 26.14 10.40
N GLN A 208 9.71 26.89 11.51
CA GLN A 208 10.80 27.22 12.47
C GLN A 208 10.16 27.34 13.90
N GLN A 209 10.33 28.30 14.83
CA GLN A 209 11.30 29.40 15.11
C GLN A 209 11.96 29.17 16.51
N GLN A 210 11.66 30.01 17.52
CA GLN A 210 12.33 30.13 18.83
C GLN A 210 11.26 30.40 19.94
N SER A 211 11.48 30.29 21.26
CA SER A 211 12.71 30.45 22.06
C SER A 211 12.69 29.76 23.46
N SER A 212 13.85 29.76 24.15
CA SER A 212 14.08 29.65 25.62
C SER A 212 13.85 28.33 26.43
N GLN A 213 14.93 27.53 26.54
CA GLN A 213 15.52 26.90 27.75
C GLN A 213 14.67 26.51 28.98
N GLN A 214 14.61 25.19 29.31
CA GLN A 214 15.31 24.52 30.44
C GLN A 214 14.95 23.00 30.51
N GLN A 215 15.62 22.20 31.35
CA GLN A 215 15.56 20.72 31.42
C GLN A 215 15.29 20.22 32.86
N PRO A 216 14.89 18.94 33.09
CA PRO A 216 13.88 18.17 32.36
C PRO A 216 12.95 17.37 33.31
N ALA A 217 11.63 17.60 33.28
CA ALA A 217 10.66 16.79 34.05
C ALA A 217 9.39 16.50 33.23
N GLN A 218 9.02 15.21 33.18
CA GLN A 218 8.00 14.59 32.33
C GLN A 218 6.64 15.31 32.31
N GLN A 219 6.16 15.71 31.12
CA GLN A 219 4.85 16.35 30.95
C GLN A 219 3.72 15.35 30.63
N ASN A 220 2.92 15.07 31.67
CA ASN A 220 1.46 14.89 31.68
C ASN A 220 0.75 14.29 30.42
N PRO A 221 0.37 12.99 30.43
CA PRO A 221 -0.40 12.35 29.36
C PRO A 221 -1.91 12.64 29.47
N ASN A 222 -2.36 13.72 28.84
CA ASN A 222 -3.74 14.20 28.99
C ASN A 222 -4.82 13.30 28.34
N GLN A 223 -6.02 13.40 28.93
CA GLN A 223 -7.30 12.80 28.51
C GLN A 223 -7.40 11.26 28.51
N SER A 224 -6.47 10.51 27.91
CA SER A 224 -6.58 9.04 27.83
C SER A 224 -6.52 8.34 29.19
N ASN A 225 -5.62 8.76 30.10
CA ASN A 225 -5.45 8.08 31.38
C ASN A 225 -6.60 8.33 32.38
N LYS A 226 -7.26 9.49 32.30
CA LYS A 226 -8.31 9.88 33.25
C LYS A 226 -9.45 8.86 33.32
N TYR A 227 -9.94 8.39 32.17
CA TYR A 227 -11.02 7.40 32.10
C TYR A 227 -10.63 6.05 32.70
N MET A 228 -9.39 5.61 32.48
CA MET A 228 -8.86 4.35 33.04
C MET A 228 -8.78 4.42 34.57
N VAL A 229 -8.22 5.51 35.11
CA VAL A 229 -8.17 5.77 36.56
C VAL A 229 -9.57 5.80 37.19
N GLU A 230 -10.51 6.55 36.61
CA GLU A 230 -11.89 6.64 37.12
C GLU A 230 -12.62 5.28 37.06
N THR A 231 -12.37 4.47 36.02
CA THR A 231 -12.94 3.13 35.86
C THR A 231 -12.42 2.15 36.92
N VAL A 232 -11.10 2.12 37.16
CA VAL A 232 -10.50 1.30 38.23
C VAL A 232 -11.06 1.72 39.60
N ARG A 233 -11.14 3.02 39.88
CA ARG A 233 -11.68 3.53 41.16
C ARG A 233 -13.15 3.20 41.38
N LYS A 234 -13.98 3.23 40.33
CA LYS A 234 -15.38 2.76 40.40
C LYS A 234 -15.43 1.28 40.80
N LEU A 235 -14.63 0.41 40.16
CA LEU A 235 -14.62 -1.03 40.47
C LEU A 235 -14.06 -1.34 41.86
N CYS A 236 -12.99 -0.67 42.29
CA CYS A 236 -12.48 -0.74 43.67
C CYS A 236 -13.62 -0.48 44.67
N LYS A 237 -14.38 0.60 44.49
CA LYS A 237 -15.49 0.98 45.37
C LYS A 237 -16.67 0.01 45.28
N ALA A 238 -17.04 -0.45 44.08
CA ALA A 238 -18.16 -1.35 43.87
C ALA A 238 -17.93 -2.76 44.44
N LEU A 239 -16.69 -3.23 44.45
CA LEU A 239 -16.28 -4.56 44.94
C LEU A 239 -15.64 -4.52 46.34
N ASN A 240 -15.58 -3.34 46.97
CA ASN A 240 -14.94 -3.10 48.27
C ASN A 240 -13.46 -3.57 48.33
N VAL A 241 -12.72 -3.36 47.24
CA VAL A 241 -11.28 -3.67 47.10
C VAL A 241 -10.47 -2.38 47.24
N GLN A 242 -9.32 -2.41 47.92
CA GLN A 242 -8.47 -1.24 48.09
C GLN A 242 -7.56 -1.02 46.86
N GLU A 243 -7.35 0.24 46.44
CA GLU A 243 -6.47 0.59 45.31
C GLU A 243 -5.06 -0.01 45.47
N GLY A 244 -4.52 -0.04 46.70
CA GLY A 244 -3.21 -0.64 46.99
C GLY A 244 -3.12 -2.16 46.77
N GLN A 245 -4.24 -2.89 46.83
CA GLN A 245 -4.28 -4.31 46.48
C GLN A 245 -4.25 -4.49 44.96
N VAL A 246 -4.94 -3.63 44.22
CA VAL A 246 -4.97 -3.62 42.75
C VAL A 246 -3.61 -3.23 42.17
N LEU A 247 -2.96 -2.21 42.74
CA LEU A 247 -1.61 -1.80 42.38
C LEU A 247 -0.55 -2.89 42.65
N GLY A 248 -0.83 -3.87 43.52
CA GLY A 248 0.04 -5.02 43.78
C GLY A 248 0.21 -5.98 42.60
N PHE A 249 -0.61 -5.86 41.54
CA PHE A 249 -0.54 -6.69 40.33
C PHE A 249 0.14 -6.00 39.13
N VAL A 250 0.60 -4.75 39.29
CA VAL A 250 1.18 -3.94 38.20
C VAL A 250 2.52 -3.31 38.60
N ALA A 251 3.28 -2.79 37.64
CA ALA A 251 4.62 -2.22 37.90
C ALA A 251 4.55 -0.76 38.36
N THR A 252 3.46 -0.06 38.02
CA THR A 252 3.23 1.33 38.40
C THR A 252 2.81 1.47 39.87
N LYS A 253 3.39 2.47 40.54
CA LYS A 253 3.21 2.71 41.99
C LYS A 253 1.95 3.52 42.32
N ASN A 254 1.26 4.05 41.31
CA ASN A 254 0.04 4.82 41.49
C ASN A 254 -0.80 4.83 40.19
N LEU A 255 -2.12 4.96 40.31
CA LEU A 255 -3.06 4.81 39.19
C LEU A 255 -2.88 5.88 38.11
N GLU A 256 -2.57 7.13 38.47
CA GLU A 256 -2.37 8.24 37.51
C GLU A 256 -1.16 8.07 36.59
N THR A 257 -0.29 7.07 36.84
CA THR A 257 0.80 6.71 35.92
C THR A 257 0.61 5.34 35.25
N MET A 258 -0.53 4.67 35.43
CA MET A 258 -0.78 3.36 34.81
C MET A 258 -0.75 3.46 33.28
N THR A 259 -0.23 2.42 32.63
CA THR A 259 -0.35 2.23 31.18
C THR A 259 -1.66 1.53 30.81
N VAL A 260 -2.08 1.61 29.54
CA VAL A 260 -3.26 0.89 29.03
C VAL A 260 -3.13 -0.64 29.24
N GLN A 261 -1.92 -1.18 29.15
CA GLN A 261 -1.65 -2.62 29.35
C GLN A 261 -1.82 -3.02 30.83
N GLU A 262 -1.45 -2.15 31.76
CA GLU A 262 -1.69 -2.35 33.19
C GLU A 262 -3.18 -2.19 33.53
N PHE A 263 -3.88 -1.24 32.90
CA PHE A 263 -5.34 -1.11 33.00
C PHE A 263 -6.04 -2.40 32.52
N ASP A 264 -5.70 -2.92 31.35
CA ASP A 264 -6.28 -4.16 30.82
C ASP A 264 -6.01 -5.37 31.74
N HIS A 265 -4.83 -5.43 32.36
CA HIS A 265 -4.52 -6.49 33.34
C HIS A 265 -5.35 -6.34 34.63
N ILE A 266 -5.47 -5.13 35.17
CA ILE A 266 -6.33 -4.80 36.32
C ILE A 266 -7.79 -5.17 36.01
N MET A 267 -8.28 -4.85 34.81
CA MET A 267 -9.63 -5.20 34.37
C MET A 267 -9.85 -6.71 34.25
N GLN A 268 -8.83 -7.49 33.86
CA GLN A 268 -8.88 -8.96 33.89
C GLN A 268 -8.92 -9.50 35.32
N CYS A 269 -8.14 -8.94 36.25
CA CYS A 269 -8.21 -9.28 37.68
C CYS A 269 -9.60 -8.98 38.27
N PHE A 270 -10.22 -7.85 37.93
CA PHE A 270 -11.59 -7.56 38.32
C PHE A 270 -12.60 -8.54 37.72
N LYS A 271 -12.51 -8.88 36.42
CA LYS A 271 -13.38 -9.89 35.80
C LYS A 271 -13.26 -11.29 36.41
N ALA A 272 -12.13 -11.60 37.04
CA ALA A 272 -11.91 -12.83 37.81
C ALA A 272 -12.31 -12.73 39.30
N THR A 273 -12.73 -11.56 39.79
CA THR A 273 -13.08 -11.34 41.20
C THR A 273 -14.54 -11.73 41.47
N PRO A 274 -14.83 -12.57 42.50
CA PRO A 274 -16.20 -12.92 42.86
C PRO A 274 -17.07 -11.68 43.15
N GLY A 275 -18.25 -11.61 42.52
CA GLY A 275 -19.16 -10.47 42.62
C GLY A 275 -19.03 -9.44 41.48
N TYR A 276 -18.02 -9.54 40.62
CA TYR A 276 -17.96 -8.73 39.41
C TYR A 276 -19.14 -9.01 38.45
N SER A 277 -19.71 -7.95 37.89
CA SER A 277 -20.61 -8.01 36.73
C SER A 277 -20.45 -6.75 35.87
N GLU A 278 -20.71 -6.83 34.57
CA GLU A 278 -20.44 -5.71 33.65
C GLU A 278 -21.38 -4.50 33.85
N GLY A 279 -22.50 -4.71 34.55
CA GLY A 279 -23.40 -3.63 34.98
C GLY A 279 -22.81 -2.71 36.05
N LEU A 280 -21.75 -3.10 36.76
CA LEU A 280 -21.10 -2.28 37.81
C LEU A 280 -20.44 -1.00 37.26
N LEU A 281 -20.25 -0.91 35.95
CA LEU A 281 -19.71 0.29 35.28
C LEU A 281 -20.80 1.28 34.83
N GLN A 282 -22.07 0.90 34.93
CA GLN A 282 -23.22 1.68 34.46
C GLN A 282 -23.93 2.46 35.60
N GLN A 283 -23.33 2.50 36.79
CA GLN A 283 -23.74 3.26 37.98
C GLN A 283 -22.68 4.30 38.36
#